data_AF-A0A7W1DLR5-F1
#
_entry.id   AF-A0A7W1DLR5-F1
#
_cell.length_a   1.000
_cell.length_b   1.000
_cell.length_c   1.000
_cell.angle_alpha   90.00
_cell.angle_beta   90.00
_cell.angle_gamma   90.00
#
_symmetry.space_group_name_H-M   'P 1'
#
loop_
_entity.id
_entity.type
_entity.pdbx_description
1 polymer ?
#
loop_
_entity_poly.entity_id
_entity_poly.type
_entity_poly.pdbx_seq_one_letter_code
_entity_poly.pdbx_strand_id
1 'polypeptide(L)'
;MYADRQNRVRIVQALEEAVKGFRTRRELWPLRVPREPVVFDSIVARTIGATFDPLSLRSRTLLWLEWPDGATWELWVIALPSGQKLYCDTGGGETRLLASGRRDSEIETDRHFMELLSESAGEHFGIEMDGGPPSRVRSNLADTTLVVDFFVNLFEVLGMEDEVRAAGPTIVSGDFRLDVEGWLRQAGFRVPGAAP
;
A
#
# COMPACT_ATOMS: atom_id res chain seq x y z
N MET A 1 30.15 -0.84 -5.96
CA MET A 1 30.02 -1.23 -4.53
C MET A 1 30.15 -0.04 -3.57
N TYR A 2 31.23 0.75 -3.58
CA TYR A 2 31.35 1.94 -2.69
C TYR A 2 30.43 3.09 -3.13
N ALA A 3 30.41 3.40 -4.43
CA ALA A 3 29.51 4.39 -5.01
C ALA A 3 28.02 4.06 -4.76
N ASP A 4 27.62 2.79 -4.90
CA ASP A 4 26.24 2.36 -4.65
C ASP A 4 25.82 2.56 -3.19
N ARG A 5 26.73 2.27 -2.23
CA ARG A 5 26.49 2.51 -0.81
C ARG A 5 26.36 4.00 -0.52
N GLN A 6 27.22 4.83 -1.09
CA GLN A 6 27.14 6.29 -0.93
C GLN A 6 25.85 6.85 -1.54
N ASN A 7 25.45 6.37 -2.72
CA ASN A 7 24.21 6.76 -3.37
C ASN A 7 22.98 6.38 -2.54
N ARG A 8 22.96 5.15 -1.99
CA ARG A 8 21.92 4.70 -1.07
C ARG A 8 21.80 5.63 0.14
N VAL A 9 22.92 5.98 0.78
CA VAL A 9 22.93 6.88 1.95
C VAL A 9 22.39 8.26 1.57
N ARG A 10 22.82 8.83 0.44
CA ARG A 10 22.35 10.14 -0.03
C ARG A 10 20.84 10.14 -0.31
N ILE A 11 20.33 9.08 -0.95
CA ILE A 11 18.89 8.94 -1.21
C ILE A 11 18.12 8.81 0.11
N VAL A 12 18.58 7.99 1.05
CA VAL A 12 17.92 7.87 2.36
C VAL A 12 17.89 9.23 3.08
N GLN A 13 18.97 10.01 3.04
CA GLN A 13 19.00 11.37 3.59
C GLN A 13 18.02 12.31 2.86
N ALA A 14 17.90 12.21 1.54
CA ALA A 14 16.95 13.00 0.77
C ALA A 14 15.50 12.63 1.06
N LEU A 15 15.22 11.35 1.35
CA LEU A 15 13.90 10.88 1.80
C LEU A 15 13.57 11.40 3.20
N GLU A 16 14.54 11.38 4.12
CA GLU A 16 14.41 11.96 5.46
C GLU A 16 14.10 13.46 5.42
N GLU A 17 14.69 14.19 4.47
CA GLU A 17 14.35 15.60 4.27
C GLU A 17 12.96 15.77 3.64
N ALA A 18 12.59 14.93 2.67
CA ALA A 18 11.29 14.99 2.01
C ALA A 18 10.12 14.78 3.00
N VAL A 19 10.24 13.82 3.91
CA VAL A 19 9.17 13.54 4.89
C VAL A 19 8.95 14.69 5.88
N LYS A 20 9.91 15.59 6.09
CA LYS A 20 9.70 16.80 6.90
C LYS A 20 8.71 17.78 6.26
N GLY A 21 8.57 17.72 4.94
CA GLY A 21 7.58 18.49 4.19
C GLY A 21 6.16 17.94 4.31
N PHE A 22 5.99 16.70 4.77
CA PHE A 22 4.67 16.07 4.88
C PHE A 22 3.90 16.73 6.03
N ARG A 23 2.61 16.94 5.80
CA ARG A 23 1.74 17.70 6.71
C ARG A 23 0.82 16.75 7.46
N THR A 24 0.59 17.08 8.73
CA THR A 24 -0.45 16.43 9.52
C THR A 24 -1.80 17.02 9.11
N ARG A 25 -2.76 16.14 8.81
CA ARG A 25 -4.19 16.46 8.72
C ARG A 25 -4.89 15.82 9.91
N ARG A 26 -5.95 16.44 10.45
CA ARG A 26 -6.57 16.00 11.70
C ARG A 26 -7.18 14.60 11.55
N GLU A 27 -7.81 14.38 10.41
CA GLU A 27 -8.45 13.15 9.96
C GLU A 27 -7.47 12.03 9.61
N LEU A 28 -6.19 12.35 9.36
CA LEU A 28 -5.16 11.37 9.02
C LEU A 28 -4.17 11.11 10.16
N TRP A 29 -4.34 11.77 11.30
CA TRP A 29 -3.40 11.63 12.41
C TRP A 29 -3.40 10.19 12.94
N PRO A 30 -2.22 9.57 13.18
CA PRO A 30 -0.89 10.15 13.30
C PRO A 30 -0.05 10.19 12.01
N LEU A 31 -0.62 9.86 10.87
CA LEU A 31 0.07 9.92 9.58
C LEU A 31 0.29 11.37 9.14
N ARG A 32 1.32 11.55 8.33
CA ARG A 32 1.58 12.79 7.60
C ARG A 32 1.62 12.48 6.12
N VAL A 33 0.98 13.31 5.32
CA VAL A 33 0.89 13.13 3.87
C VAL A 33 1.50 14.35 3.15
N PRO A 34 2.11 14.17 1.97
CA PRO A 34 2.39 15.30 1.11
C PRO A 34 1.09 15.90 0.57
N ARG A 35 1.17 17.06 -0.08
CA ARG A 35 0.01 17.66 -0.76
C ARG A 35 -0.48 16.78 -1.93
N GLU A 36 0.46 16.21 -2.65
CA GLU A 36 0.29 15.26 -3.76
C GLU A 36 1.36 14.17 -3.61
N PRO A 37 1.12 12.93 -4.09
CA PRO A 37 2.12 11.87 -4.07
C PRO A 37 3.45 12.33 -4.66
N VAL A 38 4.55 12.04 -3.96
CA VAL A 38 5.88 12.46 -4.43
C VAL A 38 6.49 11.35 -5.28
N VAL A 39 6.72 11.63 -6.56
CA VAL A 39 7.41 10.69 -7.46
C VAL A 39 8.83 10.42 -6.95
N PHE A 40 9.15 9.15 -6.68
CA PHE A 40 10.43 8.72 -6.12
C PHE A 40 11.60 9.12 -7.02
N ASP A 41 11.44 8.94 -8.34
CA ASP A 41 12.47 9.27 -9.33
C ASP A 41 12.84 10.74 -9.34
N SER A 42 11.92 11.64 -8.99
CA SER A 42 12.22 13.06 -8.82
C SER A 42 13.22 13.31 -7.67
N ILE A 43 13.19 12.47 -6.63
CA ILE A 43 14.12 12.51 -5.50
C ILE A 43 15.47 11.95 -5.91
N VAL A 44 15.48 10.85 -6.67
CA VAL A 44 16.73 10.26 -7.17
C VAL A 44 17.45 11.23 -8.10
N ALA A 45 16.73 11.78 -9.09
CA ALA A 45 17.28 12.69 -10.09
C ALA A 45 17.94 13.92 -9.46
N ARG A 46 17.28 14.56 -8.47
CA ARG A 46 17.85 15.72 -7.75
C ARG A 46 19.02 15.36 -6.83
N THR A 47 19.17 14.08 -6.46
CA THR A 47 20.13 13.67 -5.42
C THR A 47 21.42 13.09 -5.99
N ILE A 48 21.36 12.16 -6.96
CA ILE A 48 22.53 11.39 -7.40
C ILE A 48 22.79 11.41 -8.91
N GLY A 49 21.91 11.99 -9.74
CA GLY A 49 22.12 12.09 -11.19
C GLY A 49 22.28 10.75 -11.92
N ALA A 50 21.83 9.65 -11.31
CA ALA A 50 21.95 8.28 -11.80
C ALA A 50 20.67 7.49 -11.50
N THR A 51 20.49 6.35 -12.15
CA THR A 51 19.38 5.43 -11.88
C THR A 51 19.53 4.77 -10.51
N PHE A 52 18.42 4.56 -9.83
CA PHE A 52 18.39 3.86 -8.54
C PHE A 52 17.12 3.03 -8.43
N ASP A 53 17.24 1.76 -8.05
CA ASP A 53 16.10 0.90 -7.79
C ASP A 53 15.46 1.24 -6.42
N PRO A 54 14.23 1.79 -6.38
CA PRO A 54 13.55 2.12 -5.13
C PRO A 54 13.30 0.88 -4.27
N LEU A 55 13.04 -0.28 -4.88
CA LEU A 55 12.72 -1.51 -4.18
C LEU A 55 13.90 -2.04 -3.36
N SER A 56 15.12 -1.61 -3.68
CA SER A 56 16.31 -1.90 -2.86
C SER A 56 16.23 -1.27 -1.45
N LEU A 57 15.37 -0.26 -1.23
CA LEU A 57 15.10 0.35 0.09
C LEU A 57 13.90 -0.28 0.81
N ARG A 58 13.16 -1.16 0.15
CA ARG A 58 11.95 -1.78 0.71
C ARG A 58 12.30 -2.58 1.95
N SER A 59 11.61 -2.26 3.04
CA SER A 59 11.65 -3.01 4.29
C SER A 59 10.65 -4.17 4.24
N ARG A 60 9.43 -3.90 3.79
CA ARG A 60 8.36 -4.91 3.62
C ARG A 60 7.31 -4.45 2.61
N THR A 61 6.60 -5.43 2.05
CA THR A 61 5.38 -5.23 1.24
C THR A 61 4.15 -5.39 2.14
N LEU A 62 3.17 -4.49 2.01
CA LEU A 62 1.88 -4.56 2.71
C LEU A 62 0.84 -5.25 1.82
N LEU A 63 0.75 -4.84 0.56
CA LEU A 63 -0.15 -5.43 -0.43
C LEU A 63 0.55 -5.53 -1.78
N TRP A 64 0.17 -6.56 -2.52
CA TRP A 64 0.56 -6.78 -3.90
C TRP A 64 -0.65 -7.31 -4.65
N LEU A 65 -1.03 -6.61 -5.72
CA LEU A 65 -2.23 -6.84 -6.50
C LEU A 65 -1.86 -7.04 -7.97
N GLU A 66 -2.54 -7.96 -8.64
CA GLU A 66 -2.42 -8.21 -10.08
C GLU A 66 -3.81 -8.39 -10.69
N TRP A 67 -4.09 -7.67 -11.78
CA TRP A 67 -5.35 -7.71 -12.51
C TRP A 67 -5.29 -8.67 -13.72
N PRO A 68 -6.44 -9.07 -14.30
CA PRO A 68 -6.48 -10.04 -15.41
C PRO A 68 -5.68 -9.63 -16.65
N ASP A 69 -5.46 -8.33 -16.86
CA ASP A 69 -4.66 -7.78 -17.96
C ASP A 69 -3.14 -7.80 -17.67
N GLY A 70 -2.73 -8.25 -16.48
CA GLY A 70 -1.35 -8.27 -16.02
C GLY A 70 -0.87 -6.95 -15.41
N ALA A 71 -1.74 -5.94 -15.25
CA ALA A 71 -1.39 -4.76 -14.49
C ALA A 71 -1.11 -5.13 -13.03
N THR A 72 -0.11 -4.49 -12.42
CA THR A 72 0.28 -4.75 -11.03
C THR A 72 0.35 -3.46 -10.23
N TRP A 73 -0.05 -3.54 -8.96
CA TRP A 73 0.11 -2.48 -7.99
C TRP A 73 0.66 -3.05 -6.67
N GLU A 74 1.70 -2.42 -6.15
CA GLU A 74 2.35 -2.82 -4.90
C GLU A 74 2.31 -1.68 -3.89
N LEU A 75 1.87 -1.96 -2.66
CA LEU A 75 1.99 -1.08 -1.51
C LEU A 75 3.07 -1.60 -0.57
N TRP A 76 4.03 -0.75 -0.20
CA TRP A 76 5.19 -1.17 0.57
C TRP A 76 5.78 -0.04 1.42
N VAL A 77 6.74 -0.38 2.29
CA VAL A 77 7.27 0.53 3.31
C VAL A 77 8.78 0.61 3.28
N ILE A 78 9.33 1.83 3.39
CA ILE A 78 10.73 2.10 3.72
C ILE A 78 10.85 2.39 5.23
N ALA A 79 11.81 1.73 5.86
CA ALA A 79 12.20 1.96 7.24
C ALA A 79 13.30 3.04 7.29
N LEU A 80 12.96 4.26 7.68
CA LEU A 80 13.92 5.36 7.77
C LEU A 80 14.76 5.31 9.06
N PRO A 81 16.03 5.76 9.05
CA PRO A 81 16.89 5.84 10.23
C PRO A 81 16.32 6.66 11.39
N SER A 82 15.51 7.68 11.11
CA SER A 82 14.84 8.51 12.11
C SER A 82 13.75 7.78 12.90
N GLY A 83 13.49 6.50 12.60
CA GLY A 83 12.38 5.74 13.19
C GLY A 83 11.05 5.99 12.47
N GLN A 84 11.04 6.72 11.37
CA GLN A 84 9.86 6.88 10.53
C GLN A 84 9.67 5.66 9.60
N LYS A 85 8.41 5.40 9.26
CA LYS A 85 7.98 4.56 8.15
C LYS A 85 7.54 5.48 7.02
N LEU A 86 7.93 5.15 5.80
CA LEU A 86 7.51 5.86 4.59
C LEU A 86 6.74 4.87 3.72
N TYR A 87 5.44 5.11 3.58
CA TYR A 87 4.53 4.32 2.77
C TYR A 87 4.69 4.75 1.30
N CYS A 88 4.90 3.77 0.44
CA CYS A 88 5.13 3.94 -0.98
C CYS A 88 4.21 3.01 -1.75
N ASP A 89 3.82 3.41 -2.96
CA ASP A 89 3.29 2.49 -3.94
C ASP A 89 4.15 2.42 -5.21
N THR A 90 3.95 1.34 -5.95
CA THR A 90 4.51 1.14 -7.28
C THR A 90 3.43 0.57 -8.19
N GLY A 91 3.15 1.22 -9.31
CA GLY A 91 2.15 0.82 -10.29
C GLY A 91 2.27 1.67 -11.56
N GLY A 92 1.83 1.14 -12.71
CA GLY A 92 1.88 1.89 -13.98
C GLY A 92 3.28 2.36 -14.43
N GLY A 93 4.35 1.74 -13.90
CA GLY A 93 5.73 2.14 -14.15
C GLY A 93 6.27 3.28 -13.28
N GLU A 94 5.49 3.78 -12.31
CA GLU A 94 5.90 4.84 -11.38
C GLU A 94 5.99 4.31 -9.94
N THR A 95 6.89 4.88 -9.14
CA THR A 95 6.93 4.69 -7.68
C THR A 95 6.70 6.01 -6.98
N ARG A 96 5.78 6.06 -6.02
CA ARG A 96 5.39 7.30 -5.33
C ARG A 96 5.49 7.16 -3.82
N LEU A 97 5.77 8.27 -3.14
CA LEU A 97 5.69 8.41 -1.70
C LEU A 97 4.31 8.93 -1.30
N LEU A 98 3.63 8.21 -0.42
CA LEU A 98 2.22 8.44 -0.09
C LEU A 98 2.04 9.10 1.27
N ALA A 99 2.73 8.57 2.28
CA ALA A 99 2.56 9.00 3.66
C ALA A 99 3.79 8.63 4.50
N SER A 100 3.91 9.26 5.66
CA SER A 100 4.86 8.87 6.70
C SER A 100 4.14 8.63 8.02
N GLY A 101 4.61 7.66 8.78
CA GLY A 101 4.16 7.36 10.14
C GLY A 101 5.34 7.07 11.06
N ARG A 102 5.14 7.17 12.38
CA ARG A 102 6.18 6.79 13.35
C ARG A 102 6.17 5.28 13.59
N ARG A 103 7.36 4.68 13.73
CA ARG A 103 7.51 3.26 14.08
C ARG A 103 7.19 2.98 15.54
N ASP A 104 7.50 3.93 16.41
CA ASP A 104 7.29 3.90 17.86
C ASP A 104 5.96 4.54 18.28
N SER A 105 5.01 4.68 17.35
CA SER A 105 3.69 5.17 17.69
C SER A 105 2.95 4.15 18.55
N GLU A 106 2.23 4.61 19.56
CA GLU A 106 1.28 3.79 20.33
C GLU A 106 0.16 3.22 19.44
N ILE A 107 -0.09 3.87 18.30
CA ILE A 107 -1.00 3.40 17.27
C ILE A 107 -0.21 2.54 16.27
N GLU A 108 -0.75 1.39 15.93
CA GLU A 108 -0.21 0.56 14.85
C GLU A 108 -0.39 1.25 13.50
N THR A 109 0.60 2.06 13.12
CA THR A 109 0.54 2.95 11.94
C THR A 109 0.26 2.23 10.62
N ASP A 110 0.61 0.95 10.51
CA ASP A 110 0.29 0.17 9.30
C ASP A 110 -1.20 -0.19 9.22
N ARG A 111 -1.79 -0.65 10.33
CA ARG A 111 -3.23 -0.90 10.41
C ARG A 111 -3.99 0.39 10.10
N HIS A 112 -3.62 1.47 10.76
CA HIS A 112 -4.30 2.75 10.56
C HIS A 112 -4.16 3.30 9.12
N PHE A 113 -3.00 3.12 8.49
CA PHE A 113 -2.83 3.46 7.07
C PHE A 113 -3.76 2.63 6.17
N MET A 114 -3.83 1.31 6.40
CA MET A 114 -4.67 0.40 5.61
C MET A 114 -6.16 0.73 5.77
N GLU A 115 -6.62 1.01 6.99
CA GLU A 115 -8.00 1.43 7.28
C GLU A 115 -8.35 2.69 6.47
N LEU A 116 -7.59 3.77 6.64
CA LEU A 116 -7.80 5.02 5.90
C LEU A 116 -7.72 4.84 4.37
N LEU A 117 -6.84 3.95 3.91
CA LEU A 117 -6.70 3.65 2.49
C LEU A 117 -7.99 3.01 1.94
N SER A 118 -8.56 2.03 2.65
CA SER A 118 -9.83 1.42 2.26
C SER A 118 -11.01 2.37 2.38
N GLU A 119 -11.13 3.13 3.48
CA GLU A 119 -12.26 4.03 3.75
C GLU A 119 -12.37 5.18 2.74
N SER A 120 -11.22 5.64 2.22
CA SER A 120 -11.16 6.72 1.24
C SER A 120 -10.97 6.25 -0.19
N ALA A 121 -10.95 4.93 -0.43
CA ALA A 121 -10.53 4.34 -1.70
C ALA A 121 -9.26 4.97 -2.31
N GLY A 122 -8.31 5.37 -1.46
CA GLY A 122 -7.07 6.02 -1.88
C GLY A 122 -7.06 7.55 -1.91
N GLU A 123 -8.20 8.23 -1.82
CA GLU A 123 -8.31 9.68 -2.00
C GLU A 123 -7.39 10.45 -1.02
N HIS A 124 -7.32 10.01 0.24
CA HIS A 124 -6.47 10.65 1.25
C HIS A 124 -4.97 10.65 0.92
N PHE A 125 -4.55 9.74 0.04
CA PHE A 125 -3.17 9.53 -0.36
C PHE A 125 -2.93 9.87 -1.83
N GLY A 126 -3.89 10.49 -2.51
CA GLY A 126 -3.79 10.83 -3.94
C GLY A 126 -3.70 9.59 -4.84
N ILE A 127 -4.30 8.47 -4.42
CA ILE A 127 -4.44 7.27 -5.24
C ILE A 127 -5.86 7.23 -5.77
N GLU A 128 -5.99 6.93 -7.05
CA GLU A 128 -7.26 6.55 -7.67
C GLU A 128 -7.26 5.03 -7.77
N MET A 129 -8.15 4.39 -7.01
CA MET A 129 -8.33 2.94 -7.05
C MET A 129 -9.46 2.64 -8.04
N ASP A 130 -9.10 2.16 -9.24
CA ASP A 130 -10.02 1.67 -10.26
C ASP A 130 -9.67 0.23 -10.70
N GLY A 131 -10.43 -0.33 -11.63
CA GLY A 131 -10.00 -1.53 -12.36
C GLY A 131 -10.60 -2.88 -11.96
N GLY A 132 -11.68 -2.93 -11.16
CA GLY A 132 -12.31 -4.21 -10.80
C GLY A 132 -11.55 -4.97 -9.70
N PRO A 133 -12.09 -6.08 -9.17
CA PRO A 133 -11.40 -6.90 -8.18
C PRO A 133 -10.12 -7.53 -8.79
N PRO A 134 -8.95 -7.42 -8.13
CA PRO A 134 -7.73 -8.04 -8.63
C PRO A 134 -7.86 -9.57 -8.72
N SER A 135 -7.19 -10.15 -9.71
CA SER A 135 -7.14 -11.60 -9.93
C SER A 135 -6.19 -12.32 -8.97
N ARG A 136 -5.24 -11.58 -8.38
CA ARG A 136 -4.29 -12.13 -7.42
C ARG A 136 -3.97 -11.13 -6.32
N VAL A 137 -3.94 -11.64 -5.09
CA VAL A 137 -3.64 -10.85 -3.89
C VAL A 137 -2.54 -11.52 -3.08
N ARG A 138 -1.52 -10.75 -2.70
CA ARG A 138 -0.52 -11.17 -1.71
C ARG A 138 -0.32 -10.10 -0.66
N SER A 139 -0.13 -10.53 0.58
CA SER A 139 0.22 -9.66 1.70
C SER A 139 1.20 -10.36 2.62
N ASN A 140 2.11 -9.59 3.22
CA ASN A 140 3.00 -10.05 4.29
C ASN A 140 2.52 -9.56 5.67
N LEU A 141 1.30 -9.04 5.78
CA LEU A 141 0.69 -8.70 7.07
C LEU A 141 0.38 -10.01 7.82
N ALA A 142 0.76 -10.05 9.10
CA ALA A 142 0.48 -11.21 9.96
C ALA A 142 -1.02 -11.31 10.29
N ASP A 143 -1.67 -10.16 10.41
CA ASP A 143 -3.11 -10.04 10.61
C ASP A 143 -3.81 -10.19 9.26
N THR A 144 -4.27 -11.40 8.98
CA THR A 144 -5.00 -11.72 7.75
C THR A 144 -6.44 -11.21 7.79
N THR A 145 -7.00 -10.99 8.98
CA THR A 145 -8.32 -10.36 9.16
C THR A 145 -8.28 -8.91 8.68
N LEU A 146 -7.22 -8.17 9.00
CA LEU A 146 -7.01 -6.81 8.49
C LEU A 146 -7.05 -6.75 6.95
N VAL A 147 -6.50 -7.75 6.25
CA VAL A 147 -6.54 -7.80 4.78
C VAL A 147 -7.96 -8.05 4.28
N VAL A 148 -8.73 -8.92 4.94
CA VAL A 148 -10.14 -9.14 4.60
C VAL A 148 -10.94 -7.85 4.81
N ASP A 149 -10.80 -7.23 5.98
CA ASP A 149 -11.50 -5.99 6.35
C ASP A 149 -11.19 -4.86 5.38
N PHE A 150 -9.92 -4.74 4.97
CA PHE A 150 -9.48 -3.79 3.94
C PHE A 150 -10.27 -3.94 2.64
N PHE A 151 -10.41 -5.16 2.12
CA PHE A 151 -11.11 -5.39 0.85
C PHE A 151 -12.62 -5.26 0.97
N VAL A 152 -13.22 -5.69 2.09
CA VAL A 152 -14.64 -5.47 2.36
C VAL A 152 -14.96 -3.98 2.26
N ASN A 153 -14.24 -3.17 3.04
CA ASN A 153 -14.47 -1.74 3.08
C ASN A 153 -14.16 -1.06 1.75
N LEU A 154 -13.03 -1.41 1.11
CA LEU A 154 -12.65 -0.85 -0.18
C LEU A 154 -13.73 -1.10 -1.25
N PHE A 155 -14.25 -2.33 -1.33
CA PHE A 155 -15.26 -2.67 -2.34
C PHE A 155 -16.63 -2.09 -2.02
N GLU A 156 -17.01 -1.94 -0.75
CA GLU A 156 -18.24 -1.22 -0.38
C GLU A 156 -18.14 0.26 -0.75
N VAL A 157 -17.00 0.91 -0.48
CA VAL A 157 -16.78 2.33 -0.83
C VAL A 157 -16.80 2.53 -2.34
N LEU A 158 -16.24 1.59 -3.10
CA LEU A 158 -16.21 1.64 -4.56
C LEU A 158 -17.51 1.14 -5.22
N GLY A 159 -18.45 0.54 -4.47
CA GLY A 159 -19.69 -0.02 -4.99
C GLY A 159 -19.48 -1.25 -5.90
N MET A 160 -18.52 -2.10 -5.56
CA MET A 160 -18.04 -3.22 -6.38
C MET A 160 -18.60 -4.59 -5.97
N GLU A 161 -19.64 -4.63 -5.14
CA GLU A 161 -20.12 -5.88 -4.54
C GLU A 161 -20.56 -6.91 -5.58
N ASP A 162 -21.22 -6.44 -6.65
CA ASP A 162 -21.67 -7.32 -7.74
C ASP A 162 -20.49 -7.85 -8.58
N GLU A 163 -19.44 -7.05 -8.77
CA GLU A 163 -18.22 -7.47 -9.46
C GLU A 163 -17.45 -8.53 -8.64
N VAL A 164 -17.36 -8.33 -7.33
CA VAL A 164 -16.74 -9.32 -6.42
C VAL A 164 -17.52 -10.63 -6.43
N ARG A 165 -18.86 -10.59 -6.43
CA ARG A 165 -19.70 -11.79 -6.56
C ARG A 165 -19.51 -12.49 -7.90
N ALA A 166 -19.39 -11.72 -8.99
CA ALA A 166 -19.17 -12.27 -10.33
C ALA A 166 -17.77 -12.88 -10.49
N ALA A 167 -16.75 -12.27 -9.87
CA ALA A 167 -15.36 -12.73 -9.92
C ALA A 167 -15.02 -13.78 -8.85
N GLY A 168 -15.90 -13.97 -7.87
CA GLY A 168 -15.65 -14.72 -6.64
C GLY A 168 -16.43 -16.05 -6.54
N PRO A 169 -17.01 -16.36 -5.37
CA PRO A 169 -17.50 -17.70 -5.07
C PRO A 169 -18.68 -18.14 -5.95
N THR A 170 -18.72 -19.43 -6.28
CA THR A 170 -19.84 -20.06 -7.03
C THR A 170 -21.18 -19.97 -6.29
N ILE A 171 -21.15 -19.70 -4.98
CA ILE A 171 -22.32 -19.50 -4.12
C ILE A 171 -22.19 -18.12 -3.49
N VAL A 172 -23.14 -17.25 -3.82
CA VAL A 172 -23.26 -15.91 -3.24
C VAL A 172 -23.84 -16.02 -1.83
N SER A 173 -23.19 -15.36 -0.88
CA SER A 173 -23.63 -15.22 0.49
C SER A 173 -24.59 -14.04 0.64
N GLY A 174 -25.44 -14.07 1.67
CA GLY A 174 -26.17 -12.86 2.12
C GLY A 174 -25.28 -11.89 2.94
N ASP A 175 -24.06 -12.32 3.28
CA ASP A 175 -23.03 -11.57 4.00
C ASP A 175 -21.85 -11.29 3.06
N PHE A 176 -21.66 -10.00 2.72
CA PHE A 176 -20.63 -9.56 1.77
C PHE A 176 -19.21 -9.88 2.23
N ARG A 177 -18.98 -9.94 3.55
CA ARG A 177 -17.68 -10.38 4.07
C ARG A 177 -17.32 -11.78 3.58
N LEU A 178 -18.28 -12.70 3.60
CA LEU A 178 -18.06 -14.07 3.15
C LEU A 178 -17.81 -14.15 1.64
N ASP A 179 -18.44 -13.25 0.86
CA ASP A 179 -18.17 -13.13 -0.58
C ASP A 179 -16.71 -12.71 -0.82
N VAL A 180 -16.23 -11.70 -0.09
CA VAL A 180 -14.84 -11.21 -0.17
C VAL A 180 -13.85 -12.27 0.29
N GLU A 181 -14.12 -13.00 1.37
CA GLU A 181 -13.28 -14.12 1.80
C GLU A 181 -13.22 -15.23 0.74
N GLY A 182 -14.36 -15.53 0.09
CA GLY A 182 -14.43 -16.48 -1.01
C GLY A 182 -13.57 -16.04 -2.20
N TRP A 183 -13.69 -14.78 -2.60
CA TRP A 183 -12.89 -14.17 -3.65
C TRP A 183 -11.39 -14.15 -3.31
N LEU A 184 -11.00 -13.76 -2.10
CA LEU A 184 -9.60 -13.74 -1.66
C LEU A 184 -8.94 -15.11 -1.77
N ARG A 185 -9.65 -16.20 -1.42
CA ARG A 185 -9.13 -17.57 -1.58
C ARG A 185 -8.87 -17.90 -3.05
N GLN A 186 -9.77 -17.52 -3.95
CA GLN A 186 -9.59 -17.71 -5.39
C GLN A 186 -8.43 -16.87 -5.94
N ALA A 187 -8.26 -15.65 -5.44
CA ALA A 187 -7.13 -14.77 -5.73
C ALA A 187 -5.79 -15.25 -5.13
N GLY A 188 -5.77 -16.43 -4.49
CA GLY A 188 -4.57 -17.06 -3.95
C GLY A 188 -4.12 -16.52 -2.59
N PHE A 189 -4.98 -15.77 -1.89
CA PHE A 189 -4.72 -15.29 -0.54
C PHE A 189 -5.20 -16.30 0.52
N ARG A 190 -4.43 -16.43 1.61
CA ARG A 190 -4.79 -17.32 2.73
C ARG A 190 -5.64 -16.56 3.75
N VAL A 191 -6.93 -16.87 3.76
CA VAL A 191 -7.92 -16.30 4.68
C VAL A 191 -7.86 -17.02 6.05
N PRO A 192 -8.00 -16.33 7.18
CA PRO A 192 -7.96 -16.95 8.50
C PRO A 192 -9.09 -17.96 8.69
N GLY A 193 -8.80 -19.06 9.41
CA GLY A 193 -9.80 -20.09 9.73
C GLY A 193 -10.15 -21.05 8.59
N ALA A 194 -9.63 -20.85 7.38
CA ALA A 194 -9.75 -21.83 6.30
C ALA A 194 -8.76 -22.99 6.52
N ALA A 195 -9.26 -24.22 6.62
CA ALA A 195 -8.40 -25.41 6.59
C ALA A 195 -7.68 -25.51 5.22
N PRO A 196 -6.45 -26.02 5.19
CA PRO A 196 -5.66 -26.16 3.96
C PRO A 196 -6.32 -27.08 2.92
#